data_AF-A0A3B8UMN9-F1
#
_entry.id   AF-A0A3B8UMN9-F1
#
_cell.length_a   1.000
_cell.length_b   1.000
_cell.length_c   1.000
_cell.angle_alpha   90.00
_cell.angle_beta   90.00
_cell.angle_gamma   90.00
#
_symmetry.space_group_name_H-M   'P 1'
#
loop_
_entity.id
_entity.type
_entity.pdbx_description
1 polymer ?
#
loop_
_entity_poly.entity_id
_entity_poly.type
_entity_poly.pdbx_seq_one_letter_code
_entity_poly.pdbx_strand_id
1 'polypeptide(L)' 'KTMNISDQYGIEAGKPANFIVVDAKSEFEAVCERADVVASVRDGEYLFKKAPVQYEALSDFM' A
#
# COMPACT_ATOMS: atom_id res chain seq x y z
N LYS A 1 -10.09 -17.70 -2.84
CA LYS A 1 -9.67 -18.81 -3.74
C LYS A 1 -10.51 -18.93 -5.01
N THR A 2 -11.68 -18.29 -5.11
CA THR A 2 -12.64 -18.38 -6.22
C THR A 2 -12.04 -18.22 -7.63
N MET A 3 -11.01 -17.39 -7.80
CA MET A 3 -10.36 -17.16 -9.10
C MET A 3 -9.30 -18.22 -9.48
N ASN A 4 -9.05 -19.21 -8.63
CA ASN A 4 -8.06 -20.28 -8.82
C ASN A 4 -6.61 -19.82 -9.13
N ILE A 5 -6.23 -18.62 -8.70
CA ILE A 5 -4.87 -18.05 -8.89
C ILE A 5 -3.97 -18.23 -7.65
N SER A 6 -4.26 -19.22 -6.80
CA SER A 6 -3.58 -19.38 -5.50
C SER A 6 -2.06 -19.57 -5.64
N ASP A 7 -1.62 -20.09 -6.79
CA ASP A 7 -0.21 -20.33 -7.10
C ASP A 7 0.56 -19.04 -7.42
N GLN A 8 -0.14 -18.00 -7.86
CA GLN A 8 0.42 -16.71 -8.26
C GLN A 8 0.04 -15.56 -7.33
N TYR A 9 -0.86 -15.81 -6.36
CA TYR A 9 -1.35 -14.80 -5.42
C TYR A 9 -0.81 -15.05 -4.01
N GLY A 10 -0.38 -13.98 -3.34
CA GLY A 10 0.19 -14.00 -2.00
C GLY A 10 1.61 -13.44 -1.96
N ILE A 11 2.03 -13.01 -0.77
CA ILE A 11 3.37 -12.43 -0.52
C ILE A 11 4.29 -13.57 -0.09
N GLU A 12 4.76 -14.36 -1.06
CA GLU A 12 5.65 -15.49 -0.84
C GLU A 12 6.76 -15.49 -1.89
N ALA A 13 7.94 -16.02 -1.54
CA ALA A 13 9.07 -16.11 -2.46
C ALA A 13 8.72 -17.00 -3.67
N GLY A 14 9.09 -16.56 -4.88
CA GLY A 14 8.82 -17.27 -6.14
C GLY A 14 7.49 -16.89 -6.80
N LYS A 15 6.59 -16.18 -6.09
CA LYS A 15 5.38 -15.61 -6.70
C LYS A 15 5.67 -14.26 -7.37
N PRO A 16 4.86 -13.84 -8.36
CA PRO A 16 4.97 -12.52 -8.96
C PRO A 16 4.87 -11.42 -7.89
N ALA A 17 5.67 -10.35 -8.05
CA ALA A 17 5.72 -9.23 -7.12
C ALA A 17 4.51 -8.29 -7.29
N ASN A 18 3.33 -8.80 -6.90
CA ASN A 18 2.05 -8.12 -6.95
C ASN A 18 1.58 -7.78 -5.53
N PHE A 19 1.71 -6.51 -5.13
CA PHE A 19 1.31 -6.05 -3.81
C PHE A 19 0.94 -4.57 -3.79
N ILE A 20 0.20 -4.17 -2.76
CA ILE A 20 -0.11 -2.78 -2.46
C ILE A 20 0.49 -2.39 -1.12
N VAL A 21 0.86 -1.13 -0.98
CA VAL A 21 1.29 -0.54 0.29
C VAL A 21 0.15 0.33 0.79
N VAL A 22 -0.32 0.06 2.01
CA VAL A 22 -1.43 0.76 2.66
C VAL A 22 -0.88 1.54 3.85
N ASP A 23 -1.36 2.77 4.04
CA ASP A 23 -0.93 3.62 5.16
C ASP A 23 -1.67 3.26 6.46
N ALA A 24 -1.38 2.08 7.01
CA ALA A 24 -1.97 1.60 8.26
C ALA A 24 -0.98 0.68 8.99
N LYS A 25 -1.05 0.65 10.33
CA LYS A 25 -0.17 -0.21 11.14
C LYS A 25 -0.71 -1.63 11.30
N SER A 26 -2.02 -1.80 11.14
CA SER A 26 -2.69 -3.10 11.22
C SER A 26 -3.83 -3.20 10.23
N GLU A 27 -4.22 -4.44 9.93
CA GLU A 27 -5.38 -4.75 9.07
C GLU A 27 -6.68 -4.15 9.64
N PHE A 28 -6.79 -4.10 10.98
CA PHE A 28 -7.94 -3.51 11.66
C PHE A 28 -8.00 -1.99 11.46
N GLU A 29 -6.90 -1.29 11.72
CA GLU A 29 -6.80 0.17 11.47
C GLU A 29 -7.06 0.49 10.00
N ALA A 30 -6.52 -0.32 9.07
CA ALA A 30 -6.72 -0.14 7.64
C ALA A 30 -8.22 -0.10 7.26
N VAL A 31 -9.03 -0.97 7.88
CA VAL A 31 -10.48 -1.02 7.64
C VAL A 31 -11.20 0.11 8.38
N CYS A 32 -10.89 0.33 9.65
CA CYS A 32 -11.54 1.34 10.48
C CYS A 32 -11.35 2.76 9.95
N GLU A 33 -10.13 3.09 9.52
CA GLU A 33 -9.76 4.43 9.06
C GLU A 33 -9.96 4.62 7.56
N ARG A 34 -10.35 3.57 6.83
CA ARG A 34 -10.35 3.54 5.36
C ARG A 34 -9.00 3.99 4.80
N ALA A 35 -7.94 3.34 5.28
CA ALA A 35 -6.58 3.73 4.97
C ALA A 35 -6.33 3.78 3.45
N ASP A 36 -5.62 4.82 3.04
CA ASP A 36 -5.29 5.05 1.65
C ASP A 36 -4.18 4.11 1.16
N VAL A 37 -4.21 3.81 -0.14
CA VAL A 37 -3.14 3.07 -0.81
C VAL A 37 -2.02 4.03 -1.19
N VAL A 38 -0.84 3.82 -0.62
CA VAL A 38 0.38 4.61 -0.86
C VAL A 38 1.02 4.22 -2.19
N ALA A 39 1.05 2.93 -2.51
CA ALA A 39 1.65 2.45 -3.75
C ALA A 39 1.00 1.15 -4.21
N SER A 40 1.02 0.91 -5.52
CA SER A 40 0.64 -0.36 -6.11
C SER A 40 1.75 -0.83 -7.03
N VAL A 41 2.21 -2.05 -6.79
CA VAL A 41 3.27 -2.70 -7.53
C VAL A 41 2.69 -3.92 -8.24
N ARG A 42 2.97 -4.04 -9.53
CA ARG A 42 2.57 -5.16 -10.36
C ARG A 42 3.77 -5.70 -11.14
N ASP A 43 4.02 -6.99 -11.02
CA ASP A 43 5.16 -7.69 -11.63
C ASP A 43 6.51 -7.01 -11.34
N GLY A 44 6.62 -6.37 -10.17
CA GLY A 44 7.82 -5.64 -9.74
C GLY A 44 7.89 -4.17 -10.20
N GLU A 45 6.93 -3.69 -11.00
CA GLU A 45 6.85 -2.32 -11.47
C GLU A 45 5.82 -1.49 -10.69
N TYR A 46 6.15 -0.23 -10.40
CA TYR A 46 5.20 0.68 -9.76
C TYR A 46 4.15 1.13 -10.78
N LEU A 47 2.90 0.70 -10.59
CA LEU A 47 1.77 1.24 -11.35
C LEU A 47 1.45 2.66 -10.92
N PHE A 48 1.50 2.91 -9.61
CA PHE A 48 1.41 4.26 -9.06
C PHE A 48 2.06 4.33 -7.69
N LYS A 49 2.49 5.54 -7.32
CA LYS A 49 2.96 5.90 -5.99
C LYS A 49 2.40 7.27 -5.62
N LYS A 50 1.69 7.35 -4.50
CA LYS A 50 1.18 8.58 -3.93
C LYS A 50 2.35 9.36 -3.32
N ALA A 51 2.40 10.67 -3.57
CA ALA A 51 3.36 11.54 -2.92
C ALA A 51 3.01 11.65 -1.42
N PRO A 52 4.03 11.70 -0.53
CA PRO A 52 3.78 11.92 0.89
C PRO A 52 3.12 13.29 1.09
N VAL A 53 2.23 13.37 2.08
CA VAL A 53 1.59 14.65 2.45
C VAL A 53 2.68 15.61 2.91
N GLN A 54 2.79 16.75 2.25
CA GLN A 54 3.69 17.83 2.65
C GLN A 54 2.94 18.75 3.60
N TYR A 55 3.53 19.02 4.75
CA TYR A 55 3.00 20.00 5.71
C TYR A 55 3.92 21.21 5.72
N GLU A 56 3.34 22.39 5.54
CA GLU A 56 4.06 23.66 5.72
C GLU A 56 3.99 24.03 7.19
N ALA A 57 5.13 23.93 7.89
CA ALA A 57 5.21 24.29 9.29
C ALA A 57 5.25 25.82 9.41
N LEU A 58 4.11 26.44 9.75
CA LEU A 58 4.05 27.85 10.11
C LEU A 58 4.87 28.07 11.38
N SER A 59 6.03 28.70 11.23
CA SER A 59 7.03 28.90 12.29
C SER A 59 6.74 30.11 13.17
N ASP A 60 5.61 30.80 12.96
CA ASP A 60 5.30 32.11 13.56
C ASP A 60 4.66 32.04 14.96
N PHE A 61 4.78 30.90 15.67
CA PHE A 61 4.33 30.78 17.07
C PHE A 61 5.50 30.88 18.07
N MET A 62 6.44 31.81 17.87
CA MET A 62 7.52 32.11 18.82
C MET A 62 7.59 33.60 19.16
#